data_AF-A0A3N4AK89-F1
#
_entry.id   AF-A0A3N4AK89-F1
#
_cell.length_a   1.000
_cell.length_b   1.000
_cell.length_c   1.000
_cell.angle_alpha   90.00
_cell.angle_beta   90.00
_cell.angle_gamma   90.00
#
_symmetry.space_group_name_H-M   'P 1'
#
loop_
_entity.id
_entity.type
_entity.pdbx_description
1 polymer ?
#
loop_
_entity_poly.entity_id
_entity_poly.type
_entity_poly.pdbx_seq_one_letter_code
_entity_poly.pdbx_strand_id
1 'polypeptide(L)'
;MNTLRTALIVSFLLVITNNHAFATEWWSGFAMGTSEYTVTDDKGNELYIACPSEDGEYVRATATIAGNRYSSQQGDGFNVIVDGYTNTNPFDTYCRLCGEDFPNFWDSLRNASTLQVSAGGQTVKLPTTNIGVLPALGDPANTCQSAW
;
A
#
# COMPACT_ATOMS: atom_id res chain seq x y z
N MET A 1 -50.55 36.52 19.82
CA MET A 1 -49.34 36.71 19.01
C MET A 1 -48.14 36.22 19.80
N ASN A 2 -47.35 35.33 19.17
CA ASN A 2 -45.97 34.93 19.49
C ASN A 2 -45.76 33.94 20.64
N THR A 3 -45.96 32.64 20.35
CA THR A 3 -45.23 31.55 21.00
C THR A 3 -43.95 31.26 20.22
N LEU A 4 -42.82 31.65 20.79
CA LEU A 4 -41.46 31.34 20.33
C LEU A 4 -41.23 29.82 20.49
N ARG A 5 -40.99 29.10 19.38
CA ARG A 5 -40.60 27.68 19.41
C ARG A 5 -39.09 27.58 19.20
N THR A 6 -38.37 27.32 20.29
CA THR A 6 -36.94 26.98 20.27
C THR A 6 -36.76 25.60 19.66
N ALA A 7 -36.15 25.52 18.47
CA ALA A 7 -35.80 24.26 17.84
C ALA A 7 -34.42 23.79 18.36
N LEU A 8 -34.41 22.73 19.17
CA LEU A 8 -33.21 22.01 19.57
C LEU A 8 -32.82 21.07 18.42
N ILE A 9 -31.75 21.42 17.69
CA ILE A 9 -31.12 20.52 16.72
C ILE A 9 -30.18 19.60 17.50
N VAL A 10 -30.61 18.36 17.72
CA VAL A 10 -29.76 17.29 18.26
C VAL A 10 -28.94 16.73 17.10
N SER A 11 -27.69 17.18 16.97
CA SER A 11 -26.72 16.55 16.06
C SER A 11 -26.34 15.18 16.59
N PHE A 12 -26.84 14.14 15.94
CA PHE A 12 -26.49 12.75 16.20
C PHE A 12 -25.13 12.48 15.51
N LEU A 13 -24.02 12.61 16.25
CA LEU A 13 -22.72 12.11 15.80
C LEU A 13 -22.78 10.58 15.82
N LEU A 14 -22.98 9.98 14.64
CA LEU A 14 -22.80 8.56 14.41
C LEU A 14 -21.30 8.25 14.56
N VAL A 15 -20.88 7.75 15.72
CA VAL A 15 -19.54 7.19 15.88
C VAL A 15 -19.55 5.84 15.19
N ILE A 16 -19.15 5.81 13.92
CA ILE A 16 -18.91 4.56 13.21
C ILE A 16 -17.58 4.02 13.73
N THR A 17 -17.63 3.15 14.75
CA THR A 17 -16.47 2.36 15.13
C THR A 17 -16.30 1.29 14.06
N ASN A 18 -15.55 1.61 13.00
CA ASN A 18 -15.08 0.59 12.08
C ASN A 18 -14.05 -0.27 12.82
N ASN A 19 -14.52 -1.33 13.50
CA ASN A 19 -13.68 -2.47 13.82
C ASN A 19 -13.38 -3.18 12.49
N HIS A 20 -12.51 -2.58 11.67
CA HIS A 20 -11.77 -3.35 10.68
C HIS A 20 -10.90 -4.30 11.50
N ALA A 21 -11.39 -5.52 11.72
CA ALA A 21 -10.49 -6.62 11.99
C ALA A 21 -9.45 -6.55 10.86
N PHE A 22 -8.21 -6.24 11.20
CA PHE A 22 -7.11 -6.17 10.25
C PHE A 22 -7.16 -7.43 9.41
N ALA A 23 -7.62 -7.30 8.18
CA ALA A 23 -7.74 -8.43 7.29
C ALA A 23 -6.29 -8.81 6.98
N THR A 24 -5.87 -10.00 7.39
CA THR A 24 -4.55 -10.56 7.08
C THR A 24 -4.49 -11.05 5.63
N GLU A 25 -5.11 -10.28 4.74
CA GLU A 25 -5.20 -10.49 3.31
C GLU A 25 -5.00 -9.14 2.64
N TRP A 26 -4.59 -9.20 1.39
CA TRP A 26 -4.47 -8.02 0.57
C TRP A 26 -5.83 -7.41 0.31
N TRP A 27 -5.89 -6.09 0.39
CA TRP A 27 -7.06 -5.30 0.02
C TRP A 27 -6.64 -4.08 -0.80
N SER A 28 -7.59 -3.55 -1.55
CA SER A 28 -7.42 -2.35 -2.38
C SER A 28 -8.39 -1.25 -1.95
N GLY A 29 -7.93 -0.01 -2.02
CA GLY A 29 -8.72 1.19 -1.77
C GLY A 29 -8.49 2.24 -2.85
N PHE A 30 -9.31 3.29 -2.81
CA PHE A 30 -9.09 4.48 -3.61
C PHE A 30 -9.41 5.72 -2.77
N ALA A 31 -8.44 6.62 -2.68
CA ALA A 31 -8.60 7.87 -1.95
C ALA A 31 -7.86 8.99 -2.67
N MET A 32 -8.53 10.13 -2.84
CA MET A 32 -7.92 11.37 -3.34
C MET A 32 -7.10 11.20 -4.65
N GLY A 33 -7.59 10.41 -5.61
CA GLY A 33 -6.87 10.18 -6.87
C GLY A 33 -5.73 9.16 -6.78
N THR A 34 -5.65 8.38 -5.72
CA THR A 34 -4.63 7.35 -5.53
C THR A 34 -5.30 6.00 -5.32
N SER A 35 -4.92 5.01 -6.14
CA SER A 35 -5.21 3.61 -5.88
C SER A 35 -4.24 3.11 -4.81
N GLU A 36 -4.77 2.47 -3.78
CA GLU A 36 -4.01 2.03 -2.61
C GLU A 36 -4.12 0.51 -2.49
N TYR A 37 -3.02 -0.15 -2.19
CA TYR A 37 -2.98 -1.60 -1.95
C TYR A 37 -2.23 -1.87 -0.67
N THR A 38 -2.81 -2.69 0.21
CA THR A 38 -2.23 -2.90 1.53
C THR A 38 -2.38 -4.34 1.97
N VAL A 39 -1.37 -4.81 2.70
CA VAL A 39 -1.44 -6.04 3.48
C VAL A 39 -0.79 -5.79 4.84
N THR A 40 -1.42 -6.30 5.89
CA THR A 40 -0.95 -6.20 7.27
C THR A 40 -0.94 -7.60 7.91
N ASP A 41 0.08 -7.92 8.71
CA ASP A 41 0.09 -9.15 9.52
C ASP A 41 -0.59 -8.95 10.89
N ASP A 42 -0.64 -10.01 11.70
CA ASP A 42 -1.24 -9.98 13.04
C ASP A 42 -0.44 -9.17 14.07
N LYS A 43 0.77 -8.73 13.72
CA LYS A 43 1.70 -7.95 14.55
C LYS A 43 1.77 -6.49 14.12
N GLY A 44 0.99 -6.08 13.11
CA GLY A 44 0.99 -4.72 12.59
C GLY A 44 2.17 -4.41 11.66
N ASN A 45 2.89 -5.42 11.17
CA ASN A 45 3.79 -5.23 10.03
C ASN A 45 2.95 -5.03 8.77
N GLU A 46 3.38 -4.12 7.90
CA GLU A 46 2.57 -3.67 6.77
C GLU A 46 3.43 -3.46 5.53
N LEU A 47 2.85 -3.74 4.36
CA LEU A 47 3.26 -3.14 3.10
C LEU A 47 2.08 -2.35 2.55
N TYR A 48 2.28 -1.04 2.36
CA TYR A 48 1.34 -0.11 1.78
C TYR A 48 1.91 0.42 0.46
N ILE A 49 1.14 0.31 -0.63
CA ILE A 49 1.50 0.74 -1.97
C ILE A 49 0.51 1.79 -2.41
N ALA A 50 1.00 2.94 -2.85
CA ALA A 50 0.22 4.02 -3.42
C ALA A 50 0.55 4.18 -4.90
N CYS A 51 -0.50 4.25 -5.71
CA CYS A 51 -0.44 4.41 -7.15
C CYS A 51 -1.28 5.63 -7.55
N PRO A 52 -0.69 6.84 -7.54
CA PRO A 52 -1.38 8.06 -7.95
C PRO A 52 -1.85 7.98 -9.40
N SER A 53 -3.00 8.59 -9.71
CA SER A 53 -3.50 8.71 -11.08
C SER A 53 -3.07 10.01 -11.77
N GLU A 54 -2.33 10.88 -11.08
CA GLU A 54 -1.88 12.17 -11.59
C GLU A 54 -0.63 12.00 -12.45
N ASP A 55 -0.58 12.69 -13.59
CA ASP A 55 0.57 12.65 -14.48
C ASP A 55 1.83 13.19 -13.80
N GLY A 56 2.94 12.46 -13.91
CA GLY A 56 4.21 12.83 -13.29
C GLY A 56 4.34 12.42 -11.82
N GLU A 57 3.31 11.79 -11.24
CA GLU A 57 3.38 11.07 -9.98
C GLU A 57 3.51 9.57 -10.27
N TYR A 58 4.31 8.89 -9.45
CA TYR A 58 4.69 7.50 -9.68
C TYR A 58 4.40 6.63 -8.47
N VAL A 59 4.43 5.31 -8.69
CA VAL A 59 4.28 4.33 -7.63
C VAL A 59 5.26 4.61 -6.49
N ARG A 60 4.76 4.51 -5.26
CA ARG A 60 5.55 4.64 -4.04
C ARG A 60 4.99 3.72 -2.98
N ALA A 61 5.84 3.30 -2.06
CA ALA A 61 5.42 2.39 -1.02
C ALA A 61 6.05 2.72 0.32
N THR A 62 5.41 2.23 1.37
CA THR A 62 5.96 2.21 2.72
C THR A 62 5.83 0.83 3.33
N ALA A 63 6.83 0.43 4.10
CA ALA A 63 6.78 -0.78 4.91
C ALA A 63 6.83 -0.42 6.40
N THR A 64 5.98 -1.04 7.20
CA THR A 64 6.08 -1.02 8.66
C THR A 64 6.69 -2.34 9.11
N ILE A 65 7.85 -2.31 9.77
CA ILE A 65 8.62 -3.47 10.22
C ILE A 65 8.96 -3.30 11.70
N ALA A 66 8.36 -4.16 12.54
CA ALA A 66 8.44 -4.11 14.00
C ALA A 66 8.24 -2.70 14.59
N GLY A 67 7.24 -1.98 14.08
CA GLY A 67 6.88 -0.63 14.52
C GLY A 67 7.70 0.51 13.90
N ASN A 68 8.71 0.22 13.06
CA ASN A 68 9.45 1.24 12.32
C ASN A 68 8.90 1.37 10.90
N ARG A 69 8.70 2.60 10.42
CA ARG A 69 8.19 2.88 9.07
C ARG A 69 9.34 3.26 8.14
N TYR A 70 9.39 2.61 6.98
CA TYR A 70 10.35 2.83 5.90
C TYR A 70 9.59 3.30 4.66
N SER A 71 10.19 4.18 3.87
CA SER A 71 9.61 4.73 2.64
C SER A 71 10.50 4.38 1.47
N SER A 72 9.92 3.98 0.33
CA SER A 72 10.72 3.73 -0.87
C SER A 72 11.47 4.97 -1.34
N GLN A 73 10.94 6.16 -1.04
CA GLN A 73 11.48 7.44 -1.50
C GLN A 73 12.45 8.11 -0.51
N GLN A 74 12.81 7.47 0.61
CA GLN A 74 13.64 8.10 1.64
C GLN A 74 14.63 7.12 2.27
N GLY A 75 15.83 7.63 2.57
CA GLY A 75 16.89 6.82 3.19
C GLY A 75 17.27 5.64 2.31
N ASP A 76 17.56 4.50 2.95
CA ASP A 76 17.92 3.25 2.25
C ASP A 76 16.69 2.47 1.76
N GLY A 77 15.47 2.98 1.96
CA GLY A 77 14.23 2.30 1.60
C GLY A 77 13.99 1.00 2.37
N PHE A 78 13.40 0.02 1.69
CA PHE A 78 13.19 -1.33 2.22
C PHE A 78 13.21 -2.36 1.08
N ASN A 79 13.65 -3.58 1.38
CA ASN A 79 13.64 -4.67 0.41
C ASN A 79 12.31 -5.40 0.42
N VAL A 80 11.90 -5.90 -0.74
CA VAL A 80 10.76 -6.83 -0.89
C VAL A 80 11.30 -8.16 -1.36
N ILE A 81 11.07 -9.20 -0.56
CA ILE A 81 11.54 -10.55 -0.87
C ILE A 81 10.33 -11.35 -1.33
N VAL A 82 10.32 -11.69 -2.61
CA VAL A 82 9.25 -12.45 -3.27
C VAL A 82 9.79 -13.83 -3.59
N ASP A 83 9.18 -14.87 -3.03
CA ASP A 83 9.58 -16.27 -3.30
C ASP A 83 11.07 -16.54 -3.08
N GLY A 84 11.64 -15.87 -2.07
CA GLY A 84 13.06 -15.97 -1.69
C GLY A 84 14.01 -15.09 -2.51
N TYR A 85 13.52 -14.39 -3.53
CA TYR A 85 14.30 -13.43 -4.31
C TYR A 85 14.20 -12.02 -3.71
N THR A 86 15.34 -11.45 -3.34
CA THR A 86 15.41 -10.09 -2.78
C THR A 86 15.38 -9.05 -3.90
N ASN A 87 14.33 -8.22 -3.91
CA ASN A 87 14.24 -7.02 -4.71
C ASN A 87 14.63 -5.83 -3.82
N THR A 88 15.70 -5.13 -4.17
CA THR A 88 16.23 -4.01 -3.38
C THR A 88 15.46 -2.74 -3.68
N ASN A 89 14.75 -2.20 -2.69
CA ASN A 89 13.92 -0.98 -2.80
C ASN A 89 13.11 -0.86 -4.12
N PRO A 90 12.31 -1.88 -4.49
CA PRO A 90 11.78 -2.00 -5.85
C PRO A 90 10.68 -0.98 -6.19
N PHE A 91 10.21 -0.22 -5.21
CA PHE A 91 9.24 0.85 -5.40
C PHE A 91 9.91 2.22 -5.60
N ASP A 92 11.23 2.33 -5.48
CA ASP A 92 11.97 3.52 -5.91
C ASP A 92 12.27 3.40 -7.40
N THR A 93 11.42 4.00 -8.21
CA THR A 93 11.50 3.88 -9.68
C THR A 93 12.21 5.08 -10.33
N TYR A 94 12.80 5.99 -9.55
CA TYR A 94 13.37 7.26 -10.03
C TYR A 94 14.77 7.16 -10.66
N CYS A 95 15.22 5.94 -10.94
CA CYS A 95 16.43 5.67 -11.70
C CYS A 95 16.09 4.77 -12.90
N ARG A 96 16.84 4.90 -14.01
CA ARG A 96 16.55 4.16 -15.23
C ARG A 96 16.49 2.63 -15.03
N LEU A 97 17.51 2.06 -14.39
CA LEU A 97 17.53 0.62 -14.10
C LEU A 97 16.41 0.21 -13.14
N CYS A 98 16.11 1.06 -12.15
CA CYS A 98 15.08 0.82 -11.16
C CYS A 98 13.68 0.77 -11.80
N GLY A 99 13.37 1.69 -12.73
CA GLY A 99 12.13 1.66 -13.51
C GLY A 99 12.06 0.48 -14.48
N GLU A 100 13.18 0.15 -15.15
CA GLU A 100 13.26 -1.02 -16.04
C GLU A 100 13.00 -2.36 -15.31
N ASP A 101 13.39 -2.47 -14.04
CA ASP A 101 13.17 -3.67 -13.22
C ASP A 101 11.75 -3.76 -12.62
N PHE A 102 11.07 -2.62 -12.46
CA PHE A 102 9.77 -2.55 -11.79
C PHE A 102 8.70 -3.46 -12.42
N PRO A 103 8.53 -3.56 -13.76
CA PRO A 103 7.55 -4.46 -14.36
C PRO A 103 7.71 -5.94 -13.98
N ASN A 104 8.95 -6.44 -13.96
CA ASN A 104 9.24 -7.82 -13.60
C ASN A 104 9.00 -8.07 -12.12
N PHE A 105 9.39 -7.10 -11.27
CA PHE A 105 9.10 -7.14 -9.84
C PHE A 105 7.59 -7.14 -9.57
N TRP A 106 6.84 -6.24 -10.21
CA TRP A 106 5.40 -6.11 -10.01
C TRP A 106 4.67 -7.39 -10.40
N ASP A 107 5.02 -7.99 -11.53
CA ASP A 107 4.43 -9.27 -11.94
C ASP A 107 4.79 -10.41 -10.97
N SER A 108 6.02 -10.46 -10.48
CA SER A 108 6.44 -11.43 -9.46
C SER A 108 5.65 -11.25 -8.16
N LEU A 109 5.50 -10.01 -7.67
CA LEU A 109 4.74 -9.70 -6.47
C LEU A 109 3.29 -10.18 -6.60
N ARG A 110 2.63 -9.89 -7.72
CA ARG A 110 1.23 -10.31 -7.97
C ARG A 110 1.02 -11.81 -7.91
N ASN A 111 2.05 -12.59 -8.21
CA ASN A 111 2.00 -14.05 -8.25
C ASN A 111 2.72 -14.70 -7.06
N ALA A 112 3.09 -13.92 -6.04
CA ALA A 112 3.93 -14.37 -4.94
C ALA A 112 3.26 -15.50 -4.13
N SER A 113 3.99 -16.60 -3.93
CA SER A 113 3.59 -17.64 -2.96
C SER A 113 4.02 -17.28 -1.54
N THR A 114 5.13 -16.56 -1.42
CA THR A 114 5.69 -16.05 -0.18
C THR A 114 6.15 -14.60 -0.35
N LEU A 115 5.93 -13.81 0.69
CA LEU A 115 6.26 -12.39 0.71
C LEU A 115 6.91 -12.02 2.03
N GLN A 116 8.01 -11.29 1.96
CA GLN A 116 8.63 -10.65 3.12
C GLN A 116 9.05 -9.22 2.79
N VAL A 117 9.16 -8.39 3.81
CA VAL A 117 9.80 -7.08 3.73
C VAL A 117 10.95 -6.99 4.73
N SER A 118 12.00 -6.28 4.35
CA SER A 118 13.26 -6.23 5.10
C SER A 118 13.84 -4.83 5.13
N ALA A 119 14.17 -4.34 6.32
CA ALA A 119 14.89 -3.09 6.57
C ALA A 119 15.40 -3.06 8.02
N GLY A 120 16.41 -2.22 8.31
CA GLY A 120 16.92 -2.05 9.68
C GLY A 120 17.46 -3.32 10.34
N GLY A 121 17.96 -4.27 9.53
CA GLY A 121 18.43 -5.58 10.02
C GLY A 121 17.33 -6.55 10.41
N GLN A 122 16.06 -6.23 10.10
CA GLN A 122 14.90 -7.06 10.40
C GLN A 122 14.24 -7.54 9.11
N THR A 123 13.55 -8.67 9.20
CA THR A 123 12.77 -9.23 8.09
C THR A 123 11.50 -9.83 8.66
N VAL A 124 10.36 -9.48 8.06
CA VAL A 124 9.03 -9.91 8.50
C VAL A 124 8.28 -10.50 7.32
N LYS A 125 7.49 -11.55 7.58
CA LYS A 125 6.66 -12.21 6.57
C LYS A 125 5.31 -11.52 6.51
N LEU A 126 4.83 -11.24 5.31
CA LEU A 126 3.49 -10.72 5.07
C LEU A 126 2.61 -11.80 4.43
N PRO A 127 1.29 -11.78 4.68
CA PRO A 127 0.34 -12.62 3.96
C PRO A 127 0.37 -12.41 2.45
N THR A 128 0.03 -13.46 1.70
CA THR A 128 -0.19 -13.43 0.24
C THR A 128 -1.64 -13.73 -0.12
N THR A 129 -2.50 -13.96 0.88
CA THR A 129 -3.94 -14.16 0.68
C THR A 129 -4.53 -12.97 -0.06
N ASN A 130 -5.29 -13.24 -1.12
CA ASN A 130 -5.94 -12.22 -1.97
C ASN A 130 -4.99 -11.24 -2.69
N ILE A 131 -3.70 -11.57 -2.86
CA ILE A 131 -2.72 -10.68 -3.52
C ILE A 131 -3.10 -10.28 -4.97
N GLY A 132 -4.00 -11.03 -5.60
CA GLY A 132 -4.57 -10.71 -6.91
C GLY A 132 -5.36 -9.41 -7.00
N VAL A 133 -5.63 -8.71 -5.89
CA VAL A 133 -6.15 -7.33 -5.91
C VAL A 133 -5.20 -6.35 -6.57
N LEU A 134 -3.90 -6.69 -6.63
CA LEU A 134 -2.91 -5.93 -7.39
C LEU A 134 -3.17 -6.12 -8.89
N PRO A 135 -3.54 -5.06 -9.64
CA PRO A 135 -3.85 -5.17 -11.06
C PRO A 135 -2.59 -5.41 -11.89
N ALA A 136 -2.74 -6.02 -13.07
CA ALA A 136 -1.64 -6.13 -14.03
C ALA A 136 -1.24 -4.74 -14.57
N LEU A 137 0.04 -4.51 -14.91
CA LEU A 137 0.48 -3.19 -15.44
C LEU A 137 -0.21 -2.79 -16.75
N GLY A 138 -0.64 -3.76 -17.55
CA GLY A 138 -1.41 -3.51 -18.78
C GLY A 138 -2.91 -3.27 -18.57
N ASP A 139 -3.41 -3.34 -17.33
CA ASP A 139 -4.81 -3.07 -17.04
C ASP A 139 -5.07 -1.54 -17.10
N PRO A 140 -6.06 -1.05 -17.87
CA PRO A 140 -6.39 0.36 -17.92
C PRO A 140 -6.75 0.99 -16.57
N ALA A 141 -7.19 0.20 -15.59
CA ALA A 141 -7.47 0.65 -14.23
C ALA A 141 -6.21 0.75 -13.36
N ASN A 142 -5.07 0.24 -13.83
CA ASN A 142 -3.82 0.27 -13.08
C ASN A 142 -3.11 1.61 -13.23
N THR A 143 -3.02 2.35 -12.13
CA THR A 143 -2.31 3.63 -12.05
C THR A 143 -0.89 3.49 -11.48
N CYS A 144 -0.41 2.26 -11.22
CA CYS A 144 0.93 2.01 -10.68
C CYS A 144 1.99 2.15 -11.78
N GLN A 145 2.41 3.39 -12.04
CA GLN A 145 3.42 3.69 -13.06
C GLN A 145 4.80 3.85 -12.44
N SER A 146 5.83 3.32 -13.11
CA SER A 146 7.23 3.62 -12.79
C SER A 146 7.62 5.00 -13.33
N ALA A 147 8.57 5.66 -12.68
CA ALA A 147 9.12 6.94 -13.13
C ALA A 147 10.00 6.85 -14.38
N TRP A 148 10.43 5.64 -14.75
CA TRP A 148 11.27 5.32 -15.91
C TRP A 148 10.75 4.08 -16.63
#